data_AF-A0A7C6ZSB0-F1
#
_entry.id   AF-A0A7C6ZSB0-F1
#
_cell.length_a   1.000
_cell.length_b   1.000
_cell.length_c   1.000
_cell.angle_alpha   90.00
_cell.angle_beta   90.00
_cell.angle_gamma   90.00
#
_symmetry.space_group_name_H-M   'P 1'
#
loop_
_entity.id
_entity.type
_entity.pdbx_description
1 polymer ?
#
loop_
_entity_poly.entity_id
_entity_poly.type
_entity_poly.pdbx_seq_one_letter_code
_entity_poly.pdbx_strand_id
1 'polypeptide(L)'
;MQNSNVPQESLTCSVIVPVYNGVAVITRCLDALAQQTLPAHQYEIIVVDDGSTDATAESVQTWRQTHPQVNLTLVHQANAGPAAARNRGATEAHAPLLLFTDADCAPTPTWLEAMVAPFTDAEVAGAKGAYITAQTGLIPRFVQAEYEDRYDRMCGQPQIDFIDTYSAAYRRGVFLDNHGFDPIFTTASVEDQEFSFRLAQKGYRLVFAPAAKVAHLHDSDLGEYFRRKYYIGFWKALMIRWHPERMVQDSHTPQVLKVQIVVLAAIFGLMMLALFGLVWPPLQWAWFGVGAGALLFLATTLPFVAKLARRSPALALIGPGMLVVRALALGSGYLTGTVHFAGTLPGTHQPVLTGWQRLIKRTIDIVGALLGLLVSIPLVAVAALAIKLDSPGPVFFWQVRVGENGRPFRIVKLRTMVVDAEAKLDNLVDLDALPEPAFKLKHDPRVTRVGRLLRRTSLDEAPQFYNVLRGDMSLVGPRPEEMRIVQLYRDDQRRRLAVKPGMTGPMQISGRGDLSFAERLQLELDYIEHYSLRRDLEILLRTIPAILHGNGAH
;
A
#
# COMPACT_ATOMS: atom_id res chain seq x y z
N MET A 1 -2.49 22.58 -16.78
CA MET A 1 -1.42 22.70 -15.77
C MET A 1 -1.78 23.87 -14.86
N GLN A 2 -2.18 23.60 -13.62
CA GLN A 2 -2.11 24.56 -12.53
C GLN A 2 -1.23 23.90 -11.47
N ASN A 3 0.03 24.32 -11.40
CA ASN A 3 0.84 24.11 -10.20
C ASN A 3 0.18 24.94 -9.10
N SER A 4 -0.76 24.35 -8.37
CA SER A 4 -1.10 24.82 -7.03
C SER A 4 0.09 24.47 -6.13
N ASN A 5 1.18 25.23 -6.26
CA ASN A 5 2.13 25.39 -5.18
C ASN A 5 1.33 26.01 -4.04
N VAL A 6 0.75 25.16 -3.20
CA VAL A 6 0.25 25.57 -1.89
C VAL A 6 1.50 26.02 -1.15
N PRO A 7 1.70 27.34 -0.91
CA PRO A 7 2.87 27.79 -0.17
C PRO A 7 2.86 27.11 1.19
N GLN A 8 4.05 26.67 1.62
CA GLN A 8 4.29 25.92 2.86
C GLN A 8 3.68 26.62 4.09
N GLU A 9 3.48 27.94 4.02
CA GLU A 9 2.82 28.80 5.01
C GLU A 9 1.30 28.58 5.22
N SER A 10 0.65 27.68 4.46
CA SER A 10 -0.81 27.47 4.52
C SER A 10 -1.29 26.09 4.98
N LEU A 11 -0.39 25.13 5.22
CA LEU A 11 -0.77 23.79 5.67
C LEU A 11 -0.79 23.72 7.20
N THR A 12 -1.97 23.85 7.79
CA THR A 12 -2.17 23.59 9.23
C THR A 12 -2.34 22.09 9.49
N CYS A 13 -2.04 21.65 10.72
CA CYS A 13 -2.18 20.24 11.11
C CYS A 13 -2.81 20.03 12.50
N SER A 14 -3.53 18.91 12.65
CA SER A 14 -4.07 18.46 13.94
C SER A 14 -3.29 17.24 14.39
N VAL A 15 -2.60 17.34 15.52
CA VAL A 15 -1.84 16.24 16.12
C VAL A 15 -2.74 15.47 17.07
N ILE A 16 -3.01 14.22 16.75
CA ILE A 16 -3.90 13.34 17.51
C ILE A 16 -3.05 12.40 18.36
N VAL A 17 -3.28 12.43 19.67
CA VAL A 17 -2.56 11.61 20.66
C VAL A 17 -3.58 10.76 21.43
N PRO A 18 -3.77 9.48 21.05
CA PRO A 18 -4.59 8.57 21.84
C PRO A 18 -3.85 8.18 23.12
N VAL A 19 -4.58 8.11 24.24
CA VAL A 19 -4.00 7.72 25.52
C VAL A 19 -4.99 6.87 26.33
N TYR A 20 -4.49 5.81 26.96
CA TYR A 20 -5.21 5.00 27.92
C TYR A 20 -4.25 4.62 29.06
N ASN A 21 -4.57 5.01 30.29
CA ASN A 21 -3.73 4.79 31.47
C ASN A 21 -2.26 5.19 31.25
N GLY A 22 -2.05 6.40 30.73
CA GLY A 22 -0.77 6.92 30.24
C GLY A 22 -0.13 7.99 31.13
N VAL A 23 -0.53 8.12 32.39
CA VAL A 23 -0.09 9.22 33.28
C VAL A 23 1.44 9.32 33.38
N ALA A 24 2.15 8.19 33.30
CA ALA A 24 3.61 8.12 33.40
C ALA A 24 4.36 8.64 32.16
N VAL A 25 3.69 8.78 31.02
CA VAL A 25 4.34 9.07 29.73
C VAL A 25 3.77 10.30 29.01
N ILE A 26 2.49 10.61 29.20
CA ILE A 26 1.78 11.62 28.40
C ILE A 26 2.41 13.01 28.48
N THR A 27 2.88 13.43 29.66
CA THR A 27 3.53 14.75 29.83
C THR A 27 4.79 14.88 29.00
N ARG A 28 5.59 13.81 28.89
CA ARG A 28 6.80 13.77 28.04
C ARG A 28 6.44 13.99 26.56
N CYS A 29 5.31 13.45 26.11
CA CYS A 29 4.81 13.65 24.75
C CYS A 29 4.38 15.10 24.53
N LEU A 30 3.58 15.66 25.45
CA LEU A 30 3.08 17.02 25.35
C LEU A 30 4.19 18.07 25.41
N ASP A 31 5.18 17.90 26.29
CA ASP A 31 6.36 18.76 26.37
C ASP A 31 7.13 18.79 25.04
N ALA A 32 7.29 17.62 24.40
CA ALA A 32 7.95 17.51 23.11
C ALA A 32 7.15 18.16 21.96
N LEU A 33 5.81 18.09 22.02
CA LEU A 33 4.91 18.76 21.08
C LEU A 33 4.84 20.29 21.29
N ALA A 34 5.07 20.78 22.51
CA ALA A 34 5.18 22.21 22.79
C ALA A 34 6.49 22.83 22.28
N GLN A 35 7.53 22.01 22.05
CA GLN A 35 8.87 22.45 21.62
C GLN A 35 9.08 22.35 20.10
N GLN A 36 8.00 22.29 19.31
CA GLN A 36 8.11 22.17 17.87
C GLN A 36 8.57 23.49 17.22
N THR A 37 9.33 23.39 16.13
CA THR A 37 9.78 24.56 15.34
C THR A 37 8.65 25.22 14.55
N LEU A 38 7.57 24.46 14.29
CA LEU A 38 6.39 24.98 13.62
C LEU A 38 5.66 25.98 14.53
N PRO A 39 5.23 27.15 14.02
CA PRO A 39 4.52 28.14 14.84
C PRO A 39 3.24 27.59 15.48
N ALA A 40 2.97 27.94 16.74
CA ALA A 40 1.83 27.42 17.53
C ALA A 40 0.44 27.66 16.90
N HIS A 41 0.29 28.64 16.01
CA HIS A 41 -0.97 28.89 15.30
C HIS A 41 -1.20 27.97 14.09
N GLN A 42 -0.17 27.22 13.66
CA GLN A 42 -0.25 26.31 12.52
C GLN A 42 -0.61 24.88 12.92
N TYR A 43 -0.69 24.58 14.21
CA TYR A 43 -1.10 23.26 14.67
C TYR A 43 -1.97 23.30 15.91
N GLU A 44 -2.76 22.25 16.08
CA GLU A 44 -3.50 21.95 17.30
C GLU A 44 -3.14 20.56 17.81
N ILE A 45 -3.31 20.33 19.10
CA ILE A 45 -3.12 19.03 19.75
C ILE A 45 -4.46 18.54 20.25
N ILE A 46 -4.82 17.31 19.88
CA ILE A 46 -6.05 16.64 20.30
C ILE A 46 -5.64 15.40 21.05
N VAL A 47 -5.75 15.45 22.37
CA VAL A 47 -5.56 14.28 23.23
C VAL A 47 -6.89 13.57 23.36
N VAL A 48 -6.91 12.28 23.01
CA VAL A 48 -8.11 11.44 23.16
C VAL A 48 -7.86 10.45 24.29
N ASP A 49 -8.51 10.71 25.42
CA ASP A 49 -8.53 9.81 26.57
C ASP A 49 -9.54 8.68 26.35
N ASP A 50 -9.03 7.48 26.09
CA ASP A 50 -9.80 6.27 25.77
C ASP A 50 -10.30 5.56 27.04
N GLY A 51 -10.92 6.33 27.94
CA GLY A 51 -11.50 5.84 29.18
C GLY A 51 -10.47 5.44 30.23
N SER A 52 -9.41 6.24 30.42
CA SER A 52 -8.42 5.99 31.48
C SER A 52 -9.06 5.92 32.86
N THR A 53 -8.52 5.04 33.69
CA THR A 53 -8.94 4.84 35.10
C THR A 53 -7.94 5.46 36.09
N ASP A 54 -6.78 5.90 35.61
CA ASP A 54 -5.76 6.59 36.39
C ASP A 54 -5.88 8.12 36.25
N ALA A 55 -4.90 8.87 36.78
CA ALA A 55 -4.86 10.32 36.73
C ALA A 55 -4.42 10.90 35.37
N THR A 56 -4.52 10.15 34.26
CA THR A 56 -4.12 10.63 32.92
C THR A 56 -4.87 11.91 32.52
N ALA A 57 -6.20 11.92 32.63
CA ALA A 57 -7.02 13.06 32.27
C ALA A 57 -6.67 14.32 33.10
N GLU A 58 -6.50 14.14 34.41
CA GLU A 58 -6.12 15.22 35.33
C GLU A 58 -4.72 15.78 34.99
N SER A 59 -3.77 14.90 34.65
CA SER A 59 -2.42 15.29 34.24
C SER A 59 -2.44 16.13 32.95
N VAL A 60 -3.24 15.75 31.96
CA VAL A 60 -3.40 16.52 30.71
C VAL A 60 -4.07 17.87 30.97
N GLN A 61 -5.11 17.92 31.81
CA GLN A 61 -5.75 19.19 32.17
C GLN A 61 -4.81 20.13 32.91
N THR A 62 -4.04 19.61 33.86
CA THR A 62 -3.02 20.37 34.60
C THR A 62 -1.96 20.91 33.65
N TRP A 63 -1.47 20.07 32.73
CA TRP A 63 -0.49 20.48 31.72
C TRP A 63 -1.04 21.59 30.80
N ARG A 64 -2.30 21.48 30.38
CA ARG A 64 -2.98 22.51 29.56
C ARG A 64 -3.07 23.85 30.28
N GLN A 65 -3.34 23.84 31.58
CA GLN A 65 -3.41 25.07 32.39
C GLN A 65 -2.04 25.75 32.52
N THR A 66 -0.95 24.98 32.56
CA THR A 66 0.42 25.53 32.63
C THR A 66 1.00 25.94 31.28
N HIS A 67 0.37 25.55 30.15
CA HIS A 67 0.79 25.86 28.79
C HIS A 67 -0.32 26.53 27.97
N PRO A 68 -0.85 27.70 28.38
CA PRO A 68 -2.00 28.35 27.73
C PRO A 68 -1.72 28.79 26.28
N GLN A 69 -0.45 28.90 25.89
CA GLN A 69 -0.02 29.21 24.52
C GLN A 69 -0.18 28.04 23.54
N VAL A 70 -0.35 26.81 24.02
CA VAL A 70 -0.50 25.62 23.19
C VAL A 70 -1.98 25.34 22.98
N ASN A 71 -2.41 25.27 21.72
CA ASN A 71 -3.78 24.92 21.37
C ASN A 71 -4.02 23.42 21.59
N LEU A 72 -4.44 23.04 22.80
CA LEU A 72 -4.73 21.66 23.18
C LEU A 72 -6.20 21.46 23.54
N THR A 73 -6.80 20.44 22.94
CA THR A 73 -8.15 19.93 23.26
C THR A 73 -8.04 18.53 23.86
N LEU A 74 -8.73 18.30 24.97
CA LEU A 74 -8.89 16.99 25.59
C LEU A 74 -10.29 16.46 25.27
N VAL A 75 -10.34 15.26 24.68
CA VAL A 75 -11.57 14.56 24.31
C VAL A 75 -11.65 13.27 25.11
N HIS A 76 -12.82 12.95 25.64
CA HIS A 76 -13.06 11.72 26.38
C HIS A 76 -13.96 10.78 25.58
N GLN A 77 -13.70 9.48 25.69
CA GLN A 77 -14.57 8.41 25.22
C GLN A 77 -14.56 7.22 26.17
N ALA A 78 -15.53 6.31 26.02
CA ALA A 78 -15.43 5.00 26.65
C ALA A 78 -14.32 4.18 25.97
N ASN A 79 -13.63 3.32 26.73
CA ASN A 79 -12.55 2.50 26.19
C ASN A 79 -13.05 1.65 25.01
N ALA A 80 -12.53 1.96 23.83
CA ALA A 80 -12.86 1.28 22.57
C ALA A 80 -11.60 0.89 21.79
N GLY A 81 -10.42 1.09 22.37
CA GLY A 81 -9.13 0.78 21.76
C GLY A 81 -8.55 1.96 20.97
N PRO A 82 -7.24 1.87 20.64
CA PRO A 82 -6.49 2.98 20.07
C PRO A 82 -6.94 3.35 18.65
N ALA A 83 -7.44 2.39 17.85
CA ALA A 83 -8.02 2.67 16.54
C ALA A 83 -9.25 3.60 16.65
N ALA A 84 -10.17 3.28 17.56
CA ALA A 84 -11.36 4.10 17.82
C ALA A 84 -10.97 5.49 18.36
N ALA A 85 -10.04 5.56 19.30
CA ALA A 85 -9.54 6.83 19.85
C ALA A 85 -8.91 7.72 18.77
N ARG A 86 -8.09 7.16 17.87
CA ARG A 86 -7.52 7.92 16.74
C ARG A 86 -8.60 8.43 15.78
N ASN A 87 -9.62 7.62 15.48
CA ASN A 87 -10.74 8.04 14.63
C ASN A 87 -11.57 9.15 15.28
N ARG A 88 -11.78 9.07 16.60
CA ARG A 88 -12.45 10.12 17.36
C ARG A 88 -11.68 11.43 17.26
N GLY A 89 -10.36 11.40 17.48
CA GLY A 89 -9.49 12.56 17.32
C GLY A 89 -9.53 13.13 15.89
N ALA A 90 -9.55 12.28 14.88
CA ALA A 90 -9.66 12.69 13.47
C ALA A 90 -11.00 13.36 13.14
N THR A 91 -12.08 12.98 13.82
CA THR A 91 -13.41 13.59 13.66
C THR A 91 -13.45 14.97 14.28
N GLU A 92 -12.83 15.14 15.45
CA GLU A 92 -12.73 16.41 16.18
C GLU A 92 -11.73 17.39 15.53
N ALA A 93 -10.75 16.88 14.77
CA ALA A 93 -9.75 17.69 14.09
C ALA A 93 -10.35 18.66 13.06
N HIS A 94 -9.79 19.87 13.00
CA HIS A 94 -10.21 20.93 12.08
C HIS A 94 -9.21 21.16 10.94
N ALA A 95 -7.94 20.79 11.11
CA ALA A 95 -6.90 21.05 10.13
C ALA A 95 -7.01 20.11 8.90
N PRO A 96 -6.50 20.53 7.72
CA PRO A 96 -6.51 19.70 6.52
C PRO A 96 -5.56 18.50 6.61
N LEU A 97 -4.58 18.52 7.51
CA LEU A 97 -3.66 17.40 7.76
C LEU A 97 -3.89 16.82 9.17
N LEU A 98 -4.02 15.50 9.24
CA LEU A 98 -4.07 14.75 10.48
C LEU A 98 -2.70 14.13 10.72
N LEU A 99 -2.09 14.41 11.87
CA LEU A 99 -0.85 13.79 12.32
C LEU A 99 -1.15 12.91 13.53
N PHE A 100 -0.48 11.77 13.63
CA PHE A 100 -0.64 10.84 14.74
C PHE A 100 0.71 10.56 15.39
N THR A 101 0.73 10.54 16.72
CA THR A 101 1.83 10.05 17.55
C THR A 101 1.24 9.37 18.78
N ASP A 102 1.97 8.45 19.40
CA ASP A 102 1.52 7.75 20.59
C ASP A 102 1.93 8.51 21.86
N ALA A 103 1.18 8.31 22.96
CA ALA A 103 1.43 8.96 24.25
C ALA A 103 2.80 8.62 24.86
N ASP A 104 3.41 7.50 24.47
CA ASP A 104 4.75 7.08 24.89
C ASP A 104 5.88 7.57 23.97
N CYS A 105 5.54 8.35 22.94
CA CYS A 105 6.46 8.93 21.98
C CYS A 105 6.74 10.40 22.32
N ALA A 106 7.99 10.83 22.10
CA ALA A 106 8.40 12.23 22.20
C ALA A 106 8.95 12.69 20.84
N PRO A 107 8.15 13.44 20.06
CA PRO A 107 8.58 13.98 18.77
C PRO A 107 9.83 14.86 18.89
N THR A 108 10.74 14.80 17.92
CA THR A 108 11.88 15.74 17.86
C THR A 108 11.39 17.16 17.56
N PRO A 109 12.13 18.24 17.89
CA PRO A 109 11.68 19.62 17.66
C PRO A 109 11.26 19.94 16.21
N THR A 110 11.85 19.28 15.21
CA THR A 110 11.53 19.49 13.79
C THR A 110 10.50 18.48 13.24
N TRP A 111 9.83 17.71 14.10
CA TRP A 111 8.97 16.61 13.67
C TRP A 111 7.77 17.08 12.85
N LEU A 112 7.05 18.11 13.32
CA LEU A 112 5.89 18.65 12.61
C LEU A 112 6.27 19.15 11.20
N GLU A 113 7.32 19.96 11.10
CA GLU A 113 7.81 20.48 9.82
C GLU A 113 8.18 19.33 8.87
N ALA A 114 8.89 18.32 9.37
CA ALA A 114 9.29 17.15 8.59
C ALA A 114 8.10 16.27 8.17
N MET A 115 7.03 16.20 8.98
CA MET A 115 5.80 15.46 8.63
C MET A 115 4.93 16.21 7.63
N VAL A 116 4.91 17.55 7.68
CA VAL A 116 4.10 18.40 6.78
C VAL A 116 4.78 18.56 5.42
N ALA A 117 6.11 18.59 5.35
CA ALA A 117 6.86 18.85 4.12
C ALA A 117 6.44 17.99 2.89
N PRO A 118 6.18 16.67 3.02
CA PRO A 118 5.75 15.86 1.88
C PRO A 118 4.41 16.26 1.27
N PHE A 119 3.53 16.95 2.02
CA PHE A 119 2.19 17.34 1.56
C PHE A 119 2.16 18.62 0.74
N THR A 120 3.31 19.27 0.55
CA THR A 120 3.50 20.30 -0.48
C THR A 120 3.21 19.75 -1.89
N ASP A 121 3.46 18.45 -2.08
CA ASP A 121 2.97 17.68 -3.21
C ASP A 121 1.50 17.31 -2.97
N ALA A 122 0.60 17.89 -3.78
CA ALA A 122 -0.84 17.67 -3.71
C ALA A 122 -1.22 16.17 -3.86
N GLU A 123 -0.39 15.36 -4.51
CA GLU A 123 -0.63 13.94 -4.74
C GLU A 123 -0.36 13.07 -3.52
N VAL A 124 0.47 13.54 -2.56
CA VAL A 124 0.80 12.80 -1.35
C VAL A 124 -0.41 12.77 -0.44
N ALA A 125 -0.93 11.56 -0.20
CA ALA A 125 -2.11 11.32 0.62
C ALA A 125 -1.74 11.00 2.07
N GLY A 126 -0.56 10.42 2.30
CA GLY A 126 -0.07 10.11 3.62
C GLY A 126 1.45 10.03 3.69
N ALA A 127 2.00 10.29 4.87
CA ALA A 127 3.43 10.25 5.14
C ALA A 127 3.74 9.47 6.42
N LYS A 128 4.89 8.81 6.43
CA LYS A 128 5.40 8.01 7.53
C LYS A 128 6.74 8.54 8.02
N GLY A 129 6.87 8.81 9.31
CA GLY A 129 8.16 9.11 9.94
C GLY A 129 8.89 7.88 10.48
N ALA A 130 9.83 8.11 11.40
CA ALA A 130 10.75 7.10 11.92
C ALA A 130 10.86 7.13 13.44
N TYR A 131 11.14 5.97 14.03
CA TYR A 131 11.53 5.85 15.43
C TYR A 131 13.01 6.12 15.64
N ILE A 132 13.28 6.74 16.78
CA ILE A 132 14.57 6.71 17.45
C ILE A 132 14.38 6.24 18.89
N THR A 133 15.44 5.74 19.51
CA THR A 133 15.42 5.40 20.95
C THR A 133 16.68 5.88 21.63
N ALA A 134 16.53 6.30 22.88
CA ALA A 134 17.65 6.60 23.78
C ALA A 134 17.97 5.42 24.73
N GLN A 135 17.17 4.34 24.71
CA GLN A 135 17.39 3.18 25.57
C GLN A 135 18.69 2.47 25.20
N THR A 136 19.52 2.19 26.21
CA THR A 136 20.84 1.57 26.04
C THR A 136 20.82 0.05 26.19
N GLY A 137 19.72 -0.51 26.70
CA GLY A 137 19.52 -1.94 26.88
C GLY A 137 19.60 -2.73 25.56
N LEU A 138 20.06 -3.98 25.64
CA LEU A 138 20.28 -4.81 24.44
C LEU A 138 18.98 -5.09 23.68
N ILE A 139 17.88 -5.35 24.38
CA ILE A 139 16.58 -5.67 23.77
C ILE A 139 15.98 -4.43 23.07
N PRO A 140 15.83 -3.26 23.72
CA PRO A 140 15.40 -2.03 23.04
C PRO A 140 16.24 -1.68 21.80
N ARG A 141 17.57 -1.85 21.88
CA ARG A 141 18.47 -1.59 20.75
C ARG A 141 18.32 -2.61 19.62
N PHE A 142 18.03 -3.88 19.95
CA PHE A 142 17.68 -4.88 18.95
C PHE A 142 16.37 -4.51 18.24
N VAL A 143 15.32 -4.13 18.99
CA VAL A 143 14.03 -3.69 18.44
C VAL A 143 14.21 -2.47 17.53
N GLN A 144 14.99 -1.47 17.96
CA GLN A 144 15.36 -0.32 17.13
C GLN A 144 16.02 -0.75 15.82
N ALA A 145 16.97 -1.69 15.87
CA ALA A 145 17.64 -2.19 14.67
C ALA A 145 16.67 -2.90 13.70
N GLU A 146 15.61 -3.55 14.19
CA GLU A 146 14.56 -4.11 13.33
C GLU A 146 13.79 -3.01 12.59
N TYR A 147 13.45 -1.92 13.26
CA TYR A 147 12.78 -0.78 12.63
C TYR A 147 13.68 -0.10 11.59
N GLU A 148 14.95 0.11 11.92
CA GLU A 148 15.95 0.65 10.98
C GLU A 148 16.10 -0.23 9.73
N ASP A 149 15.97 -1.56 9.84
CA ASP A 149 15.97 -2.46 8.68
C ASP A 149 14.79 -2.26 7.75
N ARG A 150 13.64 -1.90 8.29
CA ARG A 150 12.47 -1.54 7.50
C ARG A 150 12.66 -0.16 6.87
N TYR A 151 13.28 0.78 7.58
CA TYR A 151 13.57 2.13 7.07
C TYR A 151 14.55 2.07 5.90
N ASP A 152 15.63 1.29 5.99
CA ASP A 152 16.58 1.11 4.90
C ASP A 152 15.92 0.58 3.62
N ARG A 153 14.89 -0.27 3.77
CA ARG A 153 14.11 -0.78 2.62
C ARG A 153 13.20 0.28 2.02
N MET A 154 12.57 1.12 2.85
CA MET A 154 11.67 2.18 2.39
C MET A 154 12.43 3.38 1.80
N CYS A 155 13.65 3.64 2.28
CA CYS A 155 14.54 4.67 1.74
C CYS A 155 14.75 4.47 0.23
N GLY A 156 14.45 5.49 -0.55
CA GLY A 156 14.60 5.47 -2.01
C GLY A 156 13.41 4.90 -2.79
N GLN A 157 12.38 4.38 -2.11
CA GLN A 157 11.13 4.05 -2.79
C GLN A 157 10.31 5.33 -3.03
N PRO A 158 9.82 5.56 -4.26
CA PRO A 158 9.00 6.74 -4.57
C PRO A 158 7.62 6.70 -3.91
N GLN A 159 7.18 5.52 -3.51
CA GLN A 159 5.92 5.26 -2.82
C GLN A 159 6.10 4.06 -1.90
N ILE A 160 5.54 4.14 -0.70
CA ILE A 160 5.40 3.02 0.23
C ILE A 160 3.94 2.57 0.27
N ASP A 161 3.67 1.41 0.87
CA ASP A 161 2.31 0.89 1.05
C ASP A 161 1.93 0.72 2.52
N PHE A 162 2.68 1.39 3.41
CA PHE A 162 2.55 1.24 4.84
C PHE A 162 2.96 2.51 5.60
N ILE A 163 2.16 2.94 6.57
CA ILE A 163 2.43 4.03 7.50
C ILE A 163 2.16 3.53 8.92
N ASP A 164 3.14 3.68 9.82
CA ASP A 164 2.97 3.34 11.23
C ASP A 164 2.34 4.52 11.99
N THR A 165 1.39 4.26 12.89
CA THR A 165 0.63 5.30 13.62
C THR A 165 1.42 6.19 14.57
N TYR A 166 2.60 5.76 15.04
CA TYR A 166 3.43 6.53 15.97
C TYR A 166 4.05 7.80 15.38
N SER A 167 4.11 7.88 14.05
CA SER A 167 4.64 9.03 13.31
C SER A 167 3.98 8.98 11.92
N ALA A 168 2.67 9.20 11.92
CA ALA A 168 1.85 9.16 10.71
C ALA A 168 1.29 10.54 10.39
N ALA A 169 1.08 10.79 9.11
CA ALA A 169 0.29 11.91 8.64
C ALA A 169 -0.60 11.48 7.48
N TYR A 170 -1.80 12.06 7.40
CA TYR A 170 -2.73 11.85 6.31
C TYR A 170 -3.45 13.15 5.96
N ARG A 171 -3.84 13.31 4.69
CA ARG A 171 -4.85 14.32 4.35
C ARG A 171 -6.16 13.95 5.04
N ARG A 172 -6.76 14.89 5.78
CA ARG A 172 -7.99 14.67 6.56
C ARG A 172 -9.13 14.12 5.70
N GLY A 173 -9.36 14.70 4.53
CA GLY A 173 -10.39 14.24 3.59
C GLY A 173 -10.18 12.77 3.20
N VAL A 174 -8.97 12.40 2.78
CA VAL A 174 -8.62 11.01 2.45
C VAL A 174 -8.85 10.07 3.64
N PHE A 175 -8.48 10.50 4.85
CA PHE A 175 -8.67 9.70 6.06
C PHE A 175 -10.15 9.42 6.35
N LEU A 176 -10.99 10.46 6.30
CA LEU A 176 -12.41 10.36 6.60
C LEU A 176 -13.20 9.64 5.51
N ASP A 177 -12.90 9.89 4.23
CA ASP A 177 -13.52 9.21 3.09
C ASP A 177 -13.22 7.70 3.08
N ASN A 178 -12.11 7.31 3.73
CA ASN A 178 -11.71 5.92 3.93
C ASN A 178 -12.07 5.39 5.32
N HIS A 179 -12.97 6.05 6.07
CA HIS A 179 -13.48 5.59 7.36
C HIS A 179 -12.41 5.34 8.46
N GLY A 180 -11.23 5.95 8.35
CA GLY A 180 -10.16 5.83 9.35
C GLY A 180 -9.72 4.39 9.62
N PHE A 181 -9.15 4.15 10.80
CA PHE A 181 -8.67 2.84 11.25
C PHE A 181 -9.83 1.91 11.64
N ASP A 182 -9.77 0.61 11.34
CA ASP A 182 -10.85 -0.30 11.72
C ASP A 182 -10.85 -0.58 13.25
N PRO A 183 -11.93 -0.26 14.00
CA PRO A 183 -12.01 -0.50 15.44
C PRO A 183 -12.01 -1.98 15.86
N ILE A 184 -12.11 -2.93 14.92
CA ILE A 184 -11.95 -4.35 15.24
C ILE A 184 -10.60 -4.65 15.90
N PHE A 185 -9.58 -3.84 15.58
CA PHE A 185 -8.24 -3.93 16.14
C PHE A 185 -8.21 -3.20 17.47
N THR A 186 -8.64 -3.91 18.52
CA THR A 186 -8.75 -3.37 19.87
C THR A 186 -7.41 -3.10 20.56
N THR A 187 -6.30 -3.55 19.96
CA THR A 187 -4.94 -3.30 20.43
C THR A 187 -4.11 -2.68 19.32
N ALA A 188 -3.22 -1.74 19.67
CA ALA A 188 -2.27 -1.16 18.71
C ALA A 188 -1.36 -2.26 18.17
N SER A 189 -1.55 -2.66 16.92
CA SER A 189 -0.88 -3.82 16.33
C SER A 189 -0.78 -3.73 14.81
N VAL A 190 -1.91 -3.74 14.11
CA VAL A 190 -1.96 -3.82 12.64
C VAL A 190 -3.08 -2.98 12.03
N GLU A 191 -3.77 -2.17 12.82
CA GLU A 191 -4.82 -1.25 12.37
C GLU A 191 -4.28 -0.25 11.33
N ASP A 192 -3.02 0.13 11.51
CA ASP A 192 -2.31 1.06 10.65
C ASP A 192 -1.85 0.40 9.34
N GLN A 193 -1.43 -0.87 9.40
CA GLN A 193 -1.15 -1.71 8.24
C GLN A 193 -2.40 -1.90 7.39
N GLU A 194 -3.53 -2.26 8.02
CA GLU A 194 -4.80 -2.46 7.34
C GLU A 194 -5.24 -1.18 6.61
N PHE A 195 -5.27 -0.04 7.31
CA PHE A 195 -5.67 1.22 6.71
C PHE A 195 -4.75 1.64 5.56
N SER A 196 -3.42 1.50 5.75
CA SER A 196 -2.44 1.77 4.71
C SER A 196 -2.65 0.88 3.48
N PHE A 197 -2.99 -0.39 3.66
CA PHE A 197 -3.25 -1.30 2.55
C PHE A 197 -4.53 -0.93 1.80
N ARG A 198 -5.60 -0.50 2.48
CA ARG A 198 -6.80 0.04 1.83
C ARG A 198 -6.47 1.27 0.97
N LEU A 199 -5.70 2.22 1.51
CA LEU A 199 -5.28 3.39 0.76
C LEU A 199 -4.42 3.02 -0.45
N ALA A 200 -3.44 2.12 -0.25
CA ALA A 200 -2.57 1.66 -1.33
C ALA A 200 -3.35 0.91 -2.42
N GLN A 201 -4.37 0.10 -2.08
CA GLN A 201 -5.25 -0.56 -3.06
C GLN A 201 -6.02 0.44 -3.93
N LYS A 202 -6.40 1.58 -3.36
CA LYS A 202 -7.02 2.72 -4.07
C LYS A 202 -6.01 3.62 -4.80
N GLY A 203 -4.74 3.24 -4.79
CA GLY A 203 -3.67 3.96 -5.49
C GLY A 203 -3.33 5.31 -4.88
N TYR A 204 -3.65 5.54 -3.61
CA TYR A 204 -3.18 6.72 -2.90
C TYR A 204 -1.65 6.67 -2.73
N ARG A 205 -0.99 7.81 -2.95
CA ARG A 205 0.46 7.91 -2.84
C ARG A 205 0.84 8.15 -1.38
N LEU A 206 1.47 7.13 -0.78
CA LEU A 206 2.02 7.19 0.57
C LEU A 206 3.54 7.28 0.48
N VAL A 207 4.19 8.07 1.34
CA VAL A 207 5.63 8.33 1.26
C VAL A 207 6.33 8.20 2.60
N PHE A 208 7.64 7.93 2.57
CA PHE A 208 8.48 7.85 3.76
C PHE A 208 9.22 9.17 3.98
N ALA A 209 9.06 9.76 5.17
CA ALA A 209 9.68 11.00 5.62
C ALA A 209 10.69 10.71 6.75
N PRO A 210 11.91 10.22 6.43
CA PRO A 210 12.88 9.74 7.43
C PRO A 210 13.38 10.82 8.41
N ALA A 211 13.20 12.10 8.07
CA ALA A 211 13.55 13.22 8.94
C ALA A 211 12.55 13.42 10.09
N ALA A 212 11.31 12.96 9.92
CA ALA A 212 10.26 13.07 10.94
C ALA A 212 10.43 12.00 12.02
N LYS A 213 11.25 12.31 13.03
CA LYS A 213 11.64 11.36 14.06
C LYS A 213 10.85 11.54 15.34
N VAL A 214 10.47 10.43 15.97
CA VAL A 214 9.90 10.39 17.32
C VAL A 214 10.71 9.46 18.21
N ALA A 215 11.02 9.91 19.42
CA ALA A 215 11.71 9.11 20.41
C ALA A 215 10.72 8.20 21.14
N HIS A 216 10.89 6.89 21.03
CA HIS A 216 9.99 5.88 21.56
C HIS A 216 10.67 4.97 22.57
N LEU A 217 9.87 4.45 23.51
CA LEU A 217 10.27 3.47 24.50
C LEU A 217 9.93 2.07 23.99
N HIS A 218 10.93 1.36 23.46
CA HIS A 218 10.82 -0.03 23.05
C HIS A 218 10.72 -0.98 24.24
N ASP A 219 10.29 -2.21 23.94
CA ASP A 219 10.19 -3.32 24.88
C ASP A 219 11.49 -3.48 25.70
N SER A 220 11.36 -3.52 27.02
CA SER A 220 12.49 -3.50 27.95
C SER A 220 13.07 -4.89 28.20
N ASP A 221 12.22 -5.92 28.10
CA ASP A 221 12.59 -7.32 28.31
C ASP A 221 12.05 -8.27 27.22
N LEU A 222 12.46 -9.55 27.31
CA LEU A 222 12.15 -10.56 26.32
C LEU A 222 10.68 -10.97 26.31
N GLY A 223 10.00 -10.90 27.47
CA GLY A 223 8.60 -11.23 27.62
C GLY A 223 7.69 -10.17 27.00
N GLU A 224 7.98 -8.89 27.23
CA GLU A 224 7.31 -7.78 26.55
C GLU A 224 7.46 -7.89 25.03
N TYR A 225 8.70 -8.10 24.57
CA TYR A 225 9.00 -8.29 23.16
C TYR A 225 8.23 -9.48 22.55
N PHE A 226 8.26 -10.65 23.21
CA PHE A 226 7.54 -11.84 22.75
C PHE A 226 6.03 -11.56 22.66
N ARG A 227 5.44 -10.97 23.70
CA ARG A 227 4.01 -10.65 23.75
C ARG A 227 3.61 -9.71 22.62
N ARG A 228 4.38 -8.63 22.39
CA ARG A 228 4.12 -7.68 21.29
C ARG A 228 4.18 -8.36 19.93
N LYS A 229 5.22 -9.17 19.65
CA LYS A 229 5.33 -9.92 18.39
C LYS A 229 4.22 -10.97 18.25
N TYR A 230 3.79 -11.60 19.33
CA TYR A 230 2.68 -12.55 19.33
C TYR A 230 1.37 -11.88 18.89
N TYR A 231 1.00 -10.75 19.50
CA TYR A 231 -0.22 -10.04 19.13
C TYR A 231 -0.17 -9.45 17.72
N ILE A 232 1.00 -8.99 17.26
CA ILE A 232 1.19 -8.65 15.84
C ILE A 232 0.90 -9.87 14.96
N GLY A 233 1.42 -11.05 15.29
CA GLY A 233 1.13 -12.29 14.57
C GLY A 233 -0.35 -12.64 14.57
N PHE A 234 -0.99 -12.58 15.73
CA PHE A 234 -2.41 -12.85 15.95
C PHE A 234 -3.30 -11.98 15.07
N TRP A 235 -3.12 -10.66 15.11
CA TRP A 235 -3.92 -9.75 14.29
C TRP A 235 -3.55 -9.77 12.80
N LYS A 236 -2.29 -10.11 12.45
CA LYS A 236 -1.91 -10.33 11.05
C LYS A 236 -2.71 -11.46 10.39
N ALA A 237 -3.19 -12.45 11.15
CA ALA A 237 -4.03 -13.51 10.61
C ALA A 237 -5.35 -12.96 10.04
N LEU A 238 -6.00 -12.04 10.75
CA LEU A 238 -7.22 -11.37 10.27
C LEU A 238 -6.91 -10.44 9.09
N MET A 239 -5.87 -9.61 9.21
CA MET A 239 -5.47 -8.67 8.17
C MET A 239 -5.13 -9.38 6.84
N ILE A 240 -4.40 -10.50 6.87
CA ILE A 240 -4.07 -11.28 5.66
C ILE A 240 -5.33 -11.93 5.06
N ARG A 241 -6.33 -12.29 5.87
CA ARG A 241 -7.62 -12.79 5.35
C ARG A 241 -8.35 -11.71 4.55
N TRP A 242 -8.24 -10.44 4.96
CA TRP A 242 -8.84 -9.30 4.25
C TRP A 242 -7.99 -8.84 3.06
N HIS A 243 -6.66 -8.92 3.17
CA HIS A 243 -5.69 -8.52 2.15
C HIS A 243 -4.73 -9.67 1.76
N PRO A 244 -5.23 -10.78 1.18
CA PRO A 244 -4.42 -11.97 0.89
C PRO A 244 -3.26 -11.71 -0.07
N GLU A 245 -3.36 -10.71 -0.95
CA GLU A 245 -2.28 -10.31 -1.85
C GLU A 245 -1.04 -9.77 -1.09
N ARG A 246 -1.22 -9.22 0.11
CA ARG A 246 -0.15 -8.69 0.97
C ARG A 246 0.65 -9.80 1.66
N MET A 247 0.16 -11.04 1.64
CA MET A 247 0.95 -12.19 2.06
C MET A 247 2.19 -12.38 1.18
N VAL A 248 2.14 -11.98 -0.10
CA VAL A 248 3.24 -12.18 -1.06
C VAL A 248 4.17 -10.97 -1.14
N GLN A 249 3.65 -9.73 -1.23
CA GLN A 249 4.48 -8.52 -1.32
C GLN A 249 3.91 -7.36 -0.49
N ASP A 250 4.76 -6.79 0.35
CA ASP A 250 4.53 -5.53 1.07
C ASP A 250 5.88 -4.81 1.28
N SER A 251 5.87 -3.48 1.41
CA SER A 251 7.11 -2.67 1.56
C SER A 251 7.76 -2.81 2.94
N HIS A 252 7.02 -3.30 3.94
CA HIS A 252 7.40 -3.29 5.36
C HIS A 252 8.03 -4.59 5.85
N THR A 253 7.56 -5.75 5.41
CA THR A 253 7.87 -7.08 5.95
C THR A 253 8.92 -7.77 5.07
N PRO A 254 10.13 -8.03 5.58
CA PRO A 254 11.14 -8.76 4.82
C PRO A 254 10.66 -10.18 4.46
N GLN A 255 10.85 -10.62 3.22
CA GLN A 255 10.50 -12.00 2.79
C GLN A 255 11.23 -13.07 3.61
N VAL A 256 12.46 -12.74 4.03
CA VAL A 256 13.28 -13.57 4.92
C VAL A 256 12.54 -13.89 6.22
N LEU A 257 11.74 -12.96 6.76
CA LEU A 257 10.95 -13.21 7.97
C LEU A 257 9.90 -14.31 7.76
N LYS A 258 9.22 -14.29 6.60
CA LYS A 258 8.20 -15.31 6.25
C LYS A 258 8.87 -16.68 6.11
N VAL A 259 10.04 -16.74 5.46
CA VAL A 259 10.86 -17.95 5.35
C VAL A 259 11.27 -18.46 6.74
N GLN A 260 11.75 -17.57 7.63
CA GLN A 260 12.14 -17.94 8.99
C GLN A 260 11.00 -18.57 9.78
N ILE A 261 9.78 -18.02 9.70
CA ILE A 261 8.59 -18.58 10.37
C ILE A 261 8.28 -19.98 9.84
N VAL A 262 8.26 -20.16 8.51
CA VAL A 262 7.95 -21.45 7.87
C VAL A 262 9.03 -22.50 8.17
N VAL A 263 10.30 -22.14 8.03
CA VAL A 263 11.44 -23.03 8.33
C VAL A 263 11.40 -23.45 9.79
N LEU A 264 11.12 -22.52 10.71
CA LEU A 264 11.05 -22.83 12.13
C LEU A 264 9.88 -23.78 12.45
N ALA A 265 8.70 -23.54 11.87
CA ALA A 265 7.57 -24.47 11.99
C ALA A 265 7.90 -25.87 11.44
N ALA A 266 8.60 -25.94 10.30
CA ALA A 266 9.06 -27.20 9.72
C ALA A 266 10.07 -27.92 10.63
N ILE A 267 11.01 -27.19 11.26
CA ILE A 267 11.94 -27.74 12.25
C ILE A 267 11.17 -28.37 13.42
N PHE A 268 10.16 -27.69 13.97
CA PHE A 268 9.35 -28.26 15.06
C PHE A 268 8.59 -29.53 14.63
N GLY A 269 7.96 -29.51 13.45
CA GLY A 269 7.27 -30.70 12.92
C GLY A 269 8.22 -31.88 12.69
N LEU A 270 9.39 -31.63 12.09
CA LEU A 270 10.42 -32.65 11.88
C LEU A 270 11.03 -33.14 13.19
N MET A 271 11.17 -32.27 14.20
CA MET A 271 11.66 -32.66 15.52
C MET A 271 10.73 -33.69 16.17
N MET A 272 9.41 -33.51 16.07
CA MET A 272 8.44 -34.49 16.57
C MET A 272 8.58 -35.85 15.87
N LEU A 273 8.75 -35.84 14.54
CA LEU A 273 9.01 -37.07 13.75
C LEU A 273 10.35 -37.72 14.11
N ALA A 274 11.39 -36.92 14.34
CA ALA A 274 12.73 -37.37 14.67
C ALA A 274 12.78 -38.03 16.06
N LEU A 275 12.05 -37.47 17.04
CA LEU A 275 11.87 -38.06 18.36
C LEU A 275 11.11 -39.39 18.29
N PHE A 276 10.05 -39.48 17.46
CA PHE A 276 9.37 -40.76 17.22
C PHE A 276 10.29 -41.79 16.52
N GLY A 277 11.23 -41.30 15.70
CA GLY A 277 12.27 -42.12 15.06
C GLY A 277 13.22 -42.83 16.02
N LEU A 278 13.26 -42.44 17.30
CA LEU A 278 13.96 -43.18 18.36
C LEU A 278 13.28 -44.52 18.66
N VAL A 279 11.97 -44.61 18.44
CA VAL A 279 11.15 -45.83 18.64
C VAL A 279 10.90 -46.54 17.32
N TRP A 280 10.81 -45.80 16.20
CA TRP A 280 10.57 -46.33 14.85
C TRP A 280 11.71 -45.93 13.89
N PRO A 281 12.76 -46.75 13.73
CA PRO A 281 13.98 -46.40 12.98
C PRO A 281 13.79 -45.85 11.55
N PRO A 282 12.77 -46.25 10.77
CA PRO A 282 12.51 -45.65 9.46
C PRO A 282 12.30 -44.12 9.45
N LEU A 283 12.06 -43.46 10.59
CA LEU A 283 11.96 -41.99 10.67
C LEU A 283 13.25 -41.27 11.06
N GLN A 284 14.38 -41.98 11.24
CA GLN A 284 15.65 -41.35 11.64
C GLN A 284 16.16 -40.29 10.66
N TRP A 285 15.76 -40.34 9.39
CA TRP A 285 16.06 -39.31 8.38
C TRP A 285 15.55 -37.91 8.80
N ALA A 286 14.54 -37.83 9.66
CA ALA A 286 13.99 -36.56 10.13
C ALA A 286 15.03 -35.72 10.88
N TRP A 287 16.04 -36.35 11.53
CA TRP A 287 17.16 -35.63 12.15
C TRP A 287 17.99 -34.84 11.12
N PHE A 288 18.19 -35.38 9.92
CA PHE A 288 18.84 -34.65 8.84
C PHE A 288 18.00 -33.44 8.41
N GLY A 289 16.67 -33.61 8.32
CA GLY A 289 15.75 -32.51 8.04
C GLY A 289 15.79 -31.40 9.09
N VAL A 290 15.83 -31.75 10.38
CA VAL A 290 16.01 -30.81 11.49
C VAL A 290 17.33 -30.05 11.34
N GLY A 291 18.45 -30.75 11.10
CA GLY A 291 19.76 -30.14 10.92
C GLY A 291 19.83 -29.21 9.72
N ALA A 292 19.30 -29.63 8.57
CA ALA A 292 19.22 -28.82 7.35
C ALA A 292 18.34 -27.57 7.56
N GLY A 293 17.20 -27.72 8.23
CA GLY A 293 16.32 -26.60 8.60
C GLY A 293 17.03 -25.61 9.52
N ALA A 294 17.75 -26.08 10.53
CA ALA A 294 18.51 -25.22 11.46
C ALA A 294 19.62 -24.45 10.72
N LEU A 295 20.38 -25.11 9.85
CA LEU A 295 21.39 -24.47 9.01
C LEU A 295 20.78 -23.41 8.08
N LEU A 296 19.66 -23.72 7.44
CA LEU A 296 18.92 -22.76 6.60
C LEU A 296 18.45 -21.56 7.43
N PHE A 297 17.88 -21.79 8.61
CA PHE A 297 17.46 -20.73 9.51
C PHE A 297 18.65 -19.83 9.86
N LEU A 298 19.76 -20.40 10.33
CA LEU A 298 20.98 -19.65 10.64
C LEU A 298 21.49 -18.85 9.43
N ALA A 299 21.54 -19.45 8.24
CA ALA A 299 21.95 -18.78 7.02
C ALA A 299 21.08 -17.55 6.72
N THR A 300 19.76 -17.65 6.91
CA THR A 300 18.84 -16.52 6.73
C THR A 300 19.01 -15.40 7.76
N THR A 301 19.59 -15.68 8.93
CA THR A 301 19.87 -14.64 9.94
C THR A 301 21.08 -13.77 9.61
N LEU A 302 22.02 -14.28 8.80
CA LEU A 302 23.33 -13.67 8.59
C LEU A 302 23.28 -12.20 8.13
N PRO A 303 22.44 -11.79 7.15
CA PRO A 303 22.42 -10.40 6.71
C PRO A 303 22.05 -9.42 7.83
N PHE A 304 21.05 -9.78 8.65
CA PHE A 304 20.61 -8.94 9.76
C PHE A 304 21.61 -8.98 10.92
N VAL A 305 22.19 -10.14 11.23
CA VAL A 305 23.24 -10.25 12.26
C VAL A 305 24.50 -9.46 11.87
N ALA A 306 24.88 -9.46 10.59
CA ALA A 306 25.97 -8.62 10.08
C ALA A 306 25.68 -7.12 10.26
N LYS A 307 24.42 -6.70 10.06
CA LYS A 307 23.98 -5.33 10.36
C LYS A 307 24.07 -5.01 11.85
N LEU A 308 23.65 -5.94 12.73
CA LEU A 308 23.79 -5.78 14.18
C LEU A 308 25.27 -5.67 14.60
N ALA A 309 26.16 -6.47 14.00
CA ALA A 309 27.59 -6.45 14.29
C ALA A 309 28.25 -5.10 14.02
N ARG A 310 27.79 -4.36 12.99
CA ARG A 310 28.24 -2.98 12.72
C ARG A 310 27.85 -1.99 13.82
N ARG A 311 26.83 -2.29 14.63
CA ARG A 311 26.36 -1.44 15.74
C ARG A 311 26.96 -1.86 17.08
N SER A 312 27.04 -3.16 17.36
CA SER A 312 27.60 -3.70 18.60
C SER A 312 27.86 -5.20 18.48
N PRO A 313 29.03 -5.71 18.92
CA PRO A 313 29.28 -7.15 19.03
C PRO A 313 28.27 -7.86 19.94
N ALA A 314 27.82 -7.22 21.02
CA ALA A 314 26.83 -7.80 21.93
C ALA A 314 25.45 -7.97 21.25
N LEU A 315 25.07 -7.06 20.34
CA LEU A 315 23.83 -7.19 19.57
C LEU A 315 23.93 -8.34 18.55
N ALA A 316 25.09 -8.51 17.91
CA ALA A 316 25.32 -9.63 17.01
C ALA A 316 25.25 -10.98 17.74
N LEU A 317 25.76 -11.06 18.97
CA LEU A 317 25.73 -12.27 19.78
C LEU A 317 24.29 -12.71 20.12
N ILE A 318 23.43 -11.77 20.56
CA ILE A 318 22.03 -12.10 20.90
C ILE A 318 21.12 -12.24 19.67
N GLY A 319 21.56 -11.72 18.51
CA GLY A 319 20.77 -11.59 17.29
C GLY A 319 20.08 -12.88 16.85
N PRO A 320 20.80 -14.01 16.65
CA PRO A 320 20.18 -15.28 16.26
C PRO A 320 19.08 -15.74 17.22
N GLY A 321 19.32 -15.66 18.54
CA GLY A 321 18.34 -16.03 19.56
C GLY A 321 17.09 -15.15 19.52
N MET A 322 17.27 -13.83 19.41
CA MET A 322 16.15 -12.89 19.28
C MET A 322 15.32 -13.13 18.00
N LEU A 323 15.95 -13.54 16.90
CA LEU A 323 15.26 -13.88 15.65
C LEU A 323 14.44 -15.18 15.76
N VAL A 324 14.91 -16.17 16.54
CA VAL A 324 14.12 -17.37 16.88
C VAL A 324 12.89 -16.98 17.70
N VAL A 325 13.08 -16.19 18.76
CA VAL A 325 11.99 -15.69 19.61
C VAL A 325 10.96 -14.93 18.78
N ARG A 326 11.40 -14.07 17.85
CA ARG A 326 10.54 -13.34 16.92
C ARG A 326 9.70 -14.26 16.04
N ALA A 327 10.35 -15.22 15.39
CA ALA A 327 9.69 -16.14 14.47
C ALA A 327 8.69 -17.05 15.20
N LEU A 328 9.05 -17.51 16.41
CA LEU A 328 8.15 -18.22 17.30
C LEU A 328 6.92 -17.39 17.66
N ALA A 329 7.12 -16.18 18.18
CA ALA A 329 6.04 -15.31 18.62
C ALA A 329 5.06 -14.99 17.48
N LEU A 330 5.59 -14.53 16.34
CA LEU A 330 4.78 -14.21 15.16
C LEU A 330 4.06 -15.45 14.60
N GLY A 331 4.76 -16.58 14.48
CA GLY A 331 4.20 -17.82 13.92
C GLY A 331 3.09 -18.42 14.78
N SER A 332 3.32 -18.51 16.10
CA SER A 332 2.32 -18.98 17.06
C SER A 332 1.12 -18.03 17.15
N GLY A 333 1.36 -16.72 17.19
CA GLY A 333 0.31 -15.71 17.14
C GLY A 333 -0.55 -15.87 15.89
N TYR A 334 0.09 -15.95 14.71
CA TYR A 334 -0.60 -16.13 13.43
C TYR A 334 -1.43 -17.42 13.38
N LEU A 335 -0.91 -18.52 13.90
CA LEU A 335 -1.63 -19.79 13.99
C LEU A 335 -2.88 -19.66 14.87
N THR A 336 -2.73 -19.11 16.09
CA THR A 336 -3.86 -18.88 17.00
C THR A 336 -4.88 -17.93 16.39
N GLY A 337 -4.45 -16.83 15.77
CA GLY A 337 -5.32 -15.87 15.10
C GLY A 337 -6.09 -16.51 13.94
N THR A 338 -5.45 -17.37 13.15
CA THR A 338 -6.10 -18.08 12.04
C THR A 338 -7.26 -18.95 12.53
N VAL A 339 -7.10 -19.63 13.67
CA VAL A 339 -8.15 -20.43 14.29
C VAL A 339 -9.23 -19.53 14.90
N HIS A 340 -8.84 -18.50 15.64
CA HIS A 340 -9.74 -17.59 16.33
C HIS A 340 -10.67 -16.85 15.34
N PHE A 341 -10.12 -16.38 14.22
CA PHE A 341 -10.85 -15.62 13.21
C PHE A 341 -11.46 -16.50 12.11
N ALA A 342 -11.46 -17.83 12.24
CA ALA A 342 -11.98 -18.73 11.20
C ALA A 342 -13.45 -18.45 10.85
N GLY A 343 -14.27 -18.12 11.87
CA GLY A 343 -15.69 -17.78 11.70
C GLY A 343 -15.98 -16.29 11.44
N THR A 344 -14.99 -15.42 11.59
CA THR A 344 -15.17 -13.98 11.35
C THR A 344 -15.39 -13.77 9.85
N LEU A 345 -16.51 -13.14 9.49
CA LEU A 345 -16.74 -12.74 8.11
C LEU A 345 -15.56 -11.86 7.66
N PRO A 346 -15.16 -11.92 6.37
CA PRO A 346 -14.32 -10.86 5.82
C PRO A 346 -14.92 -9.51 6.23
N GLY A 347 -14.08 -8.54 6.60
CA GLY A 347 -14.54 -7.20 6.94
C GLY A 347 -15.30 -6.58 5.76
N THR A 348 -15.71 -5.32 5.89
CA THR A 348 -16.42 -4.59 4.82
C THR A 348 -15.68 -4.58 3.47
N HIS A 349 -14.42 -5.01 3.43
CA HIS A 349 -13.57 -5.02 2.25
C HIS A 349 -13.10 -6.44 1.96
N GLN A 350 -13.79 -7.11 1.03
CA GLN A 350 -13.32 -8.37 0.46
C GLN A 350 -12.24 -8.09 -0.59
N PRO A 351 -11.21 -8.95 -0.67
CA PRO A 351 -10.28 -8.89 -1.79
C PRO A 351 -11.05 -9.16 -3.08
N VAL A 352 -10.91 -8.27 -4.06
CA VAL A 352 -11.54 -8.42 -5.39
C VAL A 352 -11.19 -9.79 -6.00
N LEU A 353 -9.96 -10.24 -5.77
CA LEU A 353 -9.44 -11.52 -6.22
C LEU A 353 -8.83 -12.26 -5.03
N THR A 354 -9.35 -13.45 -4.72
CA THR A 354 -8.68 -14.37 -3.78
C THR A 354 -7.31 -14.81 -4.33
N GLY A 355 -6.41 -15.27 -3.44
CA GLY A 355 -5.06 -15.70 -3.84
C GLY A 355 -5.04 -16.76 -4.96
N TRP A 356 -5.93 -17.76 -4.88
CA TRP A 356 -6.08 -18.79 -5.91
C TRP A 356 -6.65 -18.25 -7.22
N GLN A 357 -7.66 -17.38 -7.15
CA GLN A 357 -8.19 -16.71 -8.35
C GLN A 357 -7.12 -15.88 -9.05
N ARG A 358 -6.28 -15.15 -8.29
CA ARG A 358 -5.15 -14.39 -8.84
C ARG A 358 -4.14 -15.30 -9.53
N LEU A 359 -3.82 -16.46 -8.94
CA LEU A 359 -2.93 -17.44 -9.56
C LEU A 359 -3.49 -17.97 -10.87
N ILE A 360 -4.75 -18.43 -10.87
CA ILE A 360 -5.41 -18.96 -12.08
C ILE A 360 -5.51 -17.89 -13.16
N LYS A 361 -5.98 -16.68 -12.81
CA LYS A 361 -6.07 -15.53 -13.72
C LYS A 361 -4.70 -15.22 -14.31
N ARG A 362 -3.64 -15.22 -13.50
CA ARG A 362 -2.27 -14.99 -13.97
C ARG A 362 -1.79 -16.07 -14.94
N THR A 363 -2.12 -17.33 -14.70
CA THR A 363 -1.81 -18.42 -15.63
C THR A 363 -2.51 -18.23 -16.97
N ILE A 364 -3.81 -17.89 -16.95
CA ILE A 364 -4.57 -17.57 -18.18
C ILE A 364 -3.95 -16.39 -18.91
N ASP A 365 -3.57 -15.33 -18.19
CA ASP A 365 -2.91 -14.16 -18.75
C ASP A 365 -1.60 -14.52 -19.45
N ILE A 366 -0.75 -15.33 -18.83
CA ILE A 366 0.53 -15.74 -19.42
C ILE A 366 0.30 -16.58 -20.68
N VAL A 367 -0.56 -17.60 -20.60
CA VAL A 367 -0.85 -18.47 -21.75
C VAL A 367 -1.45 -17.67 -22.91
N GLY A 368 -2.46 -16.84 -22.64
CA GLY A 368 -3.09 -16.02 -23.67
C GLY A 368 -2.17 -14.92 -24.21
N ALA A 369 -1.29 -14.34 -23.39
CA ALA A 369 -0.27 -13.40 -23.87
C ALA A 369 0.76 -14.07 -24.77
N LEU A 370 1.21 -15.29 -24.47
CA LEU A 370 2.13 -16.04 -25.32
C LEU A 370 1.51 -16.39 -26.68
N LEU A 371 0.26 -16.88 -26.68
CA LEU A 371 -0.49 -17.14 -27.91
C LEU A 371 -0.73 -15.84 -28.71
N GLY A 372 -1.12 -14.77 -28.01
CA GLY A 372 -1.30 -13.44 -28.61
C GLY A 372 -0.02 -12.89 -29.22
N LEU A 373 1.13 -13.05 -28.56
CA LEU A 373 2.44 -12.66 -29.09
C LEU A 373 2.82 -13.48 -30.32
N LEU A 374 2.61 -14.81 -30.29
CA LEU A 374 2.90 -15.69 -31.43
C LEU A 374 2.19 -15.22 -32.71
N VAL A 375 0.90 -14.84 -32.58
CA VAL A 375 0.10 -14.34 -33.71
C VAL A 375 0.41 -12.88 -34.04
N SER A 376 0.63 -12.04 -33.05
CA SER A 376 0.80 -10.60 -33.25
C SER A 376 2.19 -10.20 -33.75
N ILE A 377 3.26 -10.94 -33.45
CA ILE A 377 4.63 -10.63 -33.92
C ILE A 377 4.69 -10.42 -35.45
N PRO A 378 4.22 -11.35 -36.30
CA PRO A 378 4.26 -11.14 -37.74
C PRO A 378 3.40 -9.94 -38.19
N LEU A 379 2.22 -9.75 -37.59
CA LEU A 379 1.33 -8.63 -37.91
C LEU A 379 1.92 -7.27 -37.50
N VAL A 380 2.54 -7.22 -36.33
CA VAL A 380 3.26 -6.06 -35.80
C VAL A 380 4.47 -5.74 -36.68
N ALA A 381 5.19 -6.74 -37.20
CA ALA A 381 6.31 -6.50 -38.12
C ALA A 381 5.85 -5.84 -39.44
N VAL A 382 4.74 -6.32 -40.02
CA VAL A 382 4.14 -5.71 -41.23
C VAL A 382 3.64 -4.30 -40.92
N ALA A 383 2.93 -4.11 -39.81
CA ALA A 383 2.45 -2.80 -39.37
C ALA A 383 3.60 -1.82 -39.10
N ALA A 384 4.71 -2.29 -38.52
CA ALA A 384 5.90 -1.51 -38.24
C ALA A 384 6.51 -0.94 -39.54
N LEU A 385 6.60 -1.76 -40.58
CA LEU A 385 7.05 -1.32 -41.90
C LEU A 385 6.09 -0.28 -42.48
N ALA A 386 4.78 -0.53 -42.43
CA ALA A 386 3.77 0.42 -42.90
C ALA A 386 3.85 1.78 -42.17
N ILE A 387 4.04 1.78 -40.85
CA ILE A 387 4.21 2.99 -40.04
C ILE A 387 5.46 3.77 -40.45
N LYS A 388 6.57 3.07 -40.73
CA LYS A 388 7.83 3.68 -41.18
C LYS A 388 7.73 4.29 -42.57
N LEU A 389 6.92 3.70 -43.45
CA LEU A 389 6.66 4.21 -44.79
C LEU A 389 5.66 5.37 -44.80
N ASP A 390 4.73 5.42 -43.84
CA ASP A 390 3.69 6.46 -43.78
C ASP A 390 4.15 7.76 -43.10
N SER A 391 5.04 7.69 -42.09
CA SER A 391 5.52 8.90 -41.39
C SER A 391 6.89 8.71 -40.68
N PRO A 392 7.72 9.77 -40.56
CA PRO A 392 9.00 9.69 -39.86
C PRO A 392 8.82 9.50 -38.35
N GLY A 393 9.77 8.81 -37.68
CA GLY A 393 9.81 8.62 -36.22
C GLY A 393 9.69 7.15 -35.76
N PRO A 394 9.46 6.88 -34.45
CA PRO A 394 9.45 5.53 -33.89
C PRO A 394 8.19 4.74 -34.24
N VAL A 395 8.31 3.41 -34.32
CA VAL A 395 7.16 2.51 -34.55
C VAL A 395 6.30 2.39 -33.30
N PHE A 396 6.94 2.21 -32.15
CA PHE A 396 6.26 2.03 -30.87
C PHE A 396 6.05 3.38 -30.19
N PHE A 397 4.85 3.54 -29.64
CA PHE A 397 4.48 4.63 -28.76
C PHE A 397 4.38 4.11 -27.33
N TRP A 398 4.97 4.86 -26.39
CA TRP A 398 5.00 4.51 -24.99
C TRP A 398 4.32 5.61 -24.19
N GLN A 399 3.41 5.23 -23.30
CA GLN A 399 2.71 6.17 -22.42
C GLN A 399 2.69 5.64 -20.99
N VAL A 400 2.82 6.52 -20.00
CA VAL A 400 2.63 6.14 -18.60
C VAL A 400 1.13 6.04 -18.32
N ARG A 401 0.72 4.89 -17.78
CA ARG A 401 -0.65 4.59 -17.35
C ARG A 401 -0.63 4.09 -15.90
N VAL A 402 -1.79 4.13 -15.28
CA VAL A 402 -1.98 3.65 -13.91
C VAL A 402 -2.45 2.20 -13.94
N GLY A 403 -1.71 1.34 -13.24
CA GLY A 403 -1.99 -0.07 -13.08
C GLY A 403 -2.67 -0.39 -11.75
N GLU A 404 -2.58 -1.66 -11.36
CA GLU A 404 -3.09 -2.15 -10.09
C GLU A 404 -2.49 -1.36 -8.91
N ASN A 405 -3.34 -1.00 -7.94
CA ASN A 405 -2.99 -0.27 -6.73
C ASN A 405 -2.32 1.09 -7.02
N GLY A 406 -2.69 1.74 -8.12
CA GLY A 406 -2.15 3.04 -8.51
C GLY A 406 -0.73 3.00 -9.09
N ARG A 407 -0.13 1.82 -9.28
CA ARG A 407 1.28 1.72 -9.70
C ARG A 407 1.43 2.17 -11.15
N PRO A 408 2.32 3.14 -11.45
CA PRO A 408 2.54 3.57 -12.83
C PRO A 408 3.27 2.49 -13.62
N PHE A 409 2.86 2.27 -14.87
CA PHE A 409 3.55 1.41 -15.83
C PHE A 409 3.55 2.04 -17.22
N ARG A 410 4.46 1.56 -18.09
CA ARG A 410 4.54 2.03 -19.48
C ARG A 410 3.74 1.10 -20.38
N ILE A 411 2.60 1.56 -20.86
CA ILE A 411 1.83 0.85 -21.89
C ILE A 411 2.53 1.00 -23.24
N VAL A 412 2.62 -0.09 -24.01
CA VAL A 412 3.16 -0.08 -25.38
C VAL A 412 2.05 -0.18 -26.41
N LYS A 413 2.10 0.66 -27.44
CA LYS A 413 1.20 0.61 -28.60
C LYS A 413 1.99 0.81 -29.88
N LEU A 414 1.39 0.47 -31.02
CA LEU A 414 1.88 0.98 -32.30
C LEU A 414 1.50 2.45 -32.43
N ARG A 415 2.41 3.23 -33.00
CA ARG A 415 2.18 4.64 -33.25
C ARG A 415 1.11 4.81 -34.33
N THR A 416 0.02 5.47 -33.96
CA THR A 416 -1.08 5.80 -34.87
C THR A 416 -1.15 7.29 -35.22
N MET A 417 -0.42 8.14 -34.49
CA MET A 417 -0.39 9.59 -34.66
C MET A 417 0.99 10.10 -35.07
N VAL A 418 1.05 11.32 -35.62
CA VAL A 418 2.31 12.03 -35.88
C VAL A 418 3.08 12.29 -34.58
N VAL A 419 4.41 12.44 -34.65
CA VAL A 419 5.28 12.56 -33.47
C VAL A 419 4.88 13.73 -32.56
N ASP A 420 4.46 14.86 -33.15
CA ASP A 420 4.10 16.07 -32.40
C ASP A 420 2.59 16.18 -32.11
N ALA A 421 1.87 15.06 -32.03
CA ALA A 421 0.42 15.05 -31.83
C ALA A 421 -0.02 15.68 -30.49
N GLU A 422 0.79 15.52 -29.43
CA GLU A 422 0.51 16.11 -28.11
C GLU A 422 0.60 17.64 -28.17
N ALA A 423 1.67 18.19 -28.76
CA ALA A 423 1.86 19.64 -28.91
C ALA A 423 0.81 20.32 -29.80
N LYS A 424 0.14 19.55 -30.67
CA LYS A 424 -0.96 20.04 -31.51
C LYS A 424 -2.31 20.03 -30.80
N LEU A 425 -2.41 19.42 -29.62
CA LEU A 425 -3.69 19.27 -28.91
C LEU A 425 -4.24 20.60 -28.41
N ASP A 426 -3.39 21.45 -27.84
CA ASP A 426 -3.80 22.75 -27.27
C ASP A 426 -4.39 23.69 -28.34
N ASN A 427 -4.03 23.50 -29.60
CA ASN A 427 -4.56 24.25 -30.74
C ASN A 427 -5.87 23.67 -31.31
N LEU A 428 -6.30 22.49 -30.85
CA LEU A 428 -7.44 21.74 -31.39
C LEU A 428 -8.61 21.61 -30.41
N VAL A 429 -8.34 21.64 -29.10
CA VAL A 429 -9.35 21.47 -28.05
C VAL A 429 -9.01 22.39 -26.89
N ASP A 430 -9.96 23.21 -26.47
CA ASP A 430 -9.89 23.93 -25.20
C ASP A 430 -10.20 22.94 -24.07
N LEU A 431 -9.15 22.47 -23.39
CA LEU A 431 -9.25 21.46 -22.34
C LEU A 431 -9.96 22.00 -21.09
N ASP A 432 -9.92 23.32 -20.84
CA ASP A 432 -10.51 23.94 -19.65
C ASP A 432 -12.02 24.15 -19.78
N ALA A 433 -12.55 24.08 -21.01
CA ALA A 433 -13.97 24.20 -21.32
C ALA A 433 -14.71 22.84 -21.42
N LEU A 434 -14.01 21.71 -21.20
CA LEU A 434 -14.62 20.39 -21.35
C LEU A 434 -15.50 20.02 -20.13
N PRO A 435 -16.75 19.57 -20.34
CA PRO A 435 -17.65 19.14 -19.25
C PRO A 435 -17.21 17.81 -18.62
N GLU A 436 -16.41 17.01 -19.32
CA GLU A 436 -15.81 15.76 -18.82
C GLU A 436 -14.33 15.72 -19.21
N PRO A 437 -13.46 15.01 -18.46
CA PRO A 437 -12.03 14.91 -18.75
C PRO A 437 -11.74 13.93 -19.92
N ALA A 438 -12.56 13.99 -20.97
CA ALA A 438 -12.44 13.20 -22.18
C ALA A 438 -12.98 14.02 -23.37
N PHE A 439 -12.24 14.04 -24.48
CA PHE A 439 -12.69 14.64 -25.73
C PHE A 439 -12.56 13.63 -26.86
N LYS A 440 -13.42 13.76 -27.87
CA LYS A 440 -13.34 12.96 -29.10
C LYS A 440 -13.47 13.86 -30.31
N LEU A 441 -12.43 13.87 -31.14
CA LEU A 441 -12.47 14.49 -32.45
C LEU A 441 -12.90 13.42 -33.46
N LYS A 442 -14.05 13.60 -34.11
CA LYS A 442 -14.52 12.67 -35.16
C LYS A 442 -13.49 12.50 -36.28
N HIS A 443 -12.76 13.57 -36.62
CA HIS A 443 -11.71 13.57 -37.65
C HIS A 443 -10.45 14.19 -37.08
N ASP A 444 -9.70 13.42 -36.28
CA ASP A 444 -8.48 13.90 -35.65
C ASP A 444 -7.35 14.03 -36.69
N PRO A 445 -6.90 15.27 -37.03
CA PRO A 445 -5.89 15.49 -38.07
C PRO A 445 -4.50 14.98 -37.66
N ARG A 446 -4.32 14.60 -36.40
CA ARG A 446 -3.06 14.06 -35.87
C ARG A 446 -2.89 12.58 -36.19
N VAL A 447 -3.94 11.89 -36.61
CA VAL A 447 -3.92 10.45 -36.92
C VAL A 447 -3.43 10.22 -38.35
N THR A 448 -2.43 9.35 -38.50
CA THR A 448 -1.82 8.98 -39.79
C THR A 448 -2.74 8.08 -40.63
N ARG A 449 -2.43 7.88 -41.93
CA ARG A 449 -3.27 7.05 -42.81
C ARG A 449 -3.26 5.59 -42.37
N VAL A 450 -2.06 5.06 -42.09
CA VAL A 450 -1.88 3.73 -41.51
C VAL A 450 -2.45 3.69 -40.09
N GLY A 451 -2.28 4.76 -39.31
CA GLY A 451 -2.84 4.87 -37.97
C GLY A 451 -4.35 4.69 -37.89
N ARG A 452 -5.11 5.24 -38.86
CA ARG A 452 -6.57 5.02 -38.94
C ARG A 452 -6.93 3.55 -39.13
N LEU A 453 -6.20 2.83 -39.99
CA LEU A 453 -6.41 1.40 -40.20
C LEU A 453 -6.10 0.60 -38.92
N LEU A 454 -4.96 0.90 -38.28
CA LEU A 454 -4.54 0.21 -37.06
C LEU A 454 -5.54 0.39 -35.91
N ARG A 455 -6.08 1.60 -35.72
CA ARG A 455 -7.13 1.86 -34.70
C ARG A 455 -8.42 1.11 -34.99
N ARG A 456 -8.85 1.10 -36.26
CA ARG A 456 -10.07 0.40 -36.68
C ARG A 456 -9.98 -1.10 -36.45
N THR A 457 -8.82 -1.70 -36.70
CA THR A 457 -8.60 -3.14 -36.45
C THR A 457 -8.15 -3.44 -35.02
N SER A 458 -7.90 -2.40 -34.20
CA SER A 458 -7.30 -2.50 -32.87
C SER A 458 -5.91 -3.17 -32.87
N LEU A 459 -5.26 -3.26 -34.03
CA LEU A 459 -3.91 -3.83 -34.17
C LEU A 459 -2.85 -2.94 -33.49
N ASP A 460 -3.16 -1.66 -33.28
CA ASP A 460 -2.30 -0.76 -32.53
C ASP A 460 -2.10 -1.17 -31.06
N GLU A 461 -3.03 -1.92 -30.49
CA GLU A 461 -2.97 -2.40 -29.12
C GLU A 461 -2.30 -3.78 -28.99
N ALA A 462 -2.01 -4.48 -30.09
CA ALA A 462 -1.39 -5.80 -30.06
C ALA A 462 -0.04 -5.87 -29.31
N PRO A 463 0.84 -4.85 -29.32
CA PRO A 463 2.04 -4.86 -28.48
C PRO A 463 1.74 -5.00 -26.97
N GLN A 464 0.53 -4.69 -26.50
CA GLN A 464 0.17 -4.80 -25.08
C GLN A 464 0.18 -6.23 -24.55
N PHE A 465 0.17 -7.26 -25.40
CA PHE A 465 0.43 -8.63 -24.93
C PHE A 465 1.79 -8.75 -24.21
N TYR A 466 2.78 -7.92 -24.57
CA TYR A 466 4.02 -7.80 -23.81
C TYR A 466 3.80 -7.26 -22.39
N ASN A 467 2.94 -6.25 -22.22
CA ASN A 467 2.57 -5.73 -20.88
C ASN A 467 1.84 -6.78 -20.05
N VAL A 468 0.96 -7.57 -20.68
CA VAL A 468 0.29 -8.70 -20.01
C VAL A 468 1.33 -9.74 -19.56
N LEU A 469 2.25 -10.14 -20.43
CA LEU A 469 3.31 -11.11 -20.09
C LEU A 469 4.21 -10.59 -18.95
N ARG A 470 4.62 -9.31 -19.00
CA ARG A 470 5.39 -8.65 -17.94
C ARG A 470 4.63 -8.55 -16.61
N GLY A 471 3.30 -8.59 -16.67
CA GLY A 471 2.43 -8.56 -15.51
C GLY A 471 1.97 -7.15 -15.11
N ASP A 472 2.16 -6.15 -15.97
CA ASP A 472 1.62 -4.80 -15.77
C ASP A 472 0.11 -4.76 -16.04
N MET A 473 -0.36 -5.60 -16.98
CA MET A 473 -1.75 -5.72 -17.40
C MET A 473 -2.25 -7.16 -17.26
N SER A 474 -3.56 -7.35 -17.41
CA SER A 474 -4.24 -8.63 -17.62
C SER A 474 -4.88 -8.66 -19.01
N LEU A 475 -5.25 -9.84 -19.52
CA LEU A 475 -6.06 -9.93 -20.73
C LEU A 475 -7.42 -9.27 -20.52
N VAL A 476 -8.04 -9.49 -19.35
CA VAL A 476 -9.36 -8.94 -18.98
C VAL A 476 -9.25 -8.08 -17.73
N GLY A 477 -9.78 -6.87 -17.80
CA GLY A 477 -9.83 -5.94 -16.67
C GLY A 477 -10.30 -4.53 -17.08
N PRO A 478 -10.35 -3.59 -16.12
CA PRO A 478 -10.65 -2.18 -16.37
C PRO A 478 -9.68 -1.55 -17.38
N ARG A 479 -10.08 -0.51 -18.12
CA ARG A 479 -9.16 0.14 -19.07
C ARG A 479 -8.05 0.88 -18.32
N PRO A 480 -6.78 0.82 -18.79
CA PRO A 480 -5.69 1.57 -18.17
C PRO A 480 -5.87 3.08 -18.35
N GLU A 481 -5.90 3.81 -17.23
CA GLU A 481 -6.11 5.26 -17.21
C GLU A 481 -4.82 6.06 -17.11
N GLU A 482 -4.88 7.35 -17.45
CA GLU A 482 -3.74 8.27 -17.28
C GLU A 482 -3.65 8.76 -15.83
N MET A 483 -2.43 9.02 -15.38
CA MET A 483 -2.19 9.50 -14.01
C MET A 483 -2.99 10.77 -13.71
N ARG A 484 -2.99 11.74 -14.62
CA ARG A 484 -3.74 13.00 -14.48
C ARG A 484 -5.25 12.80 -14.28
N ILE A 485 -5.82 11.74 -14.86
CA ILE A 485 -7.25 11.46 -14.74
C ILE A 485 -7.52 10.78 -13.39
N VAL A 486 -6.67 9.82 -13.02
CA VAL A 486 -6.75 9.12 -11.73
C VAL A 486 -6.63 10.09 -10.55
N GLN A 487 -5.85 11.17 -10.68
CA GLN A 487 -5.73 12.20 -9.66
C GLN A 487 -7.04 12.93 -9.39
N LEU A 488 -7.91 13.05 -10.39
CA LEU A 488 -9.23 13.69 -10.27
C LEU A 488 -10.30 12.74 -9.70
N TYR A 489 -9.96 11.47 -9.49
CA TYR A 489 -10.92 10.49 -8.98
C TYR A 489 -11.23 10.72 -7.50
N ARG A 490 -12.54 10.73 -7.23
CA ARG A 490 -13.07 10.55 -5.89
C ARG A 490 -12.75 9.15 -5.36
N ASP A 491 -12.88 8.98 -4.06
CA ASP A 491 -12.55 7.75 -3.37
C ASP A 491 -13.33 6.51 -3.91
N ASP A 492 -14.62 6.67 -4.18
CA ASP A 492 -15.49 5.62 -4.75
C ASP A 492 -14.98 5.13 -6.11
N GLN A 493 -14.47 6.05 -6.92
CA GLN A 493 -14.01 5.78 -8.28
C GLN A 493 -12.66 5.07 -8.31
N ARG A 494 -11.80 5.29 -7.29
CA ARG A 494 -10.47 4.67 -7.17
C ARG A 494 -10.52 3.16 -6.95
N ARG A 495 -11.66 2.61 -6.55
CA ARG A 495 -11.88 1.15 -6.44
C ARG A 495 -11.58 0.41 -7.74
N ARG A 496 -11.68 1.07 -8.90
CA ARG A 496 -11.32 0.48 -10.20
C ARG A 496 -9.84 0.08 -10.32
N LEU A 497 -8.98 0.66 -9.50
CA LEU A 497 -7.53 0.39 -9.49
C LEU A 497 -7.17 -0.85 -8.67
N ALA A 498 -8.12 -1.49 -8.00
CA ALA A 498 -7.86 -2.66 -7.14
C ALA A 498 -7.43 -3.92 -7.90
N VAL A 499 -7.58 -3.94 -9.23
CA VAL A 499 -7.16 -5.02 -10.11
C VAL A 499 -6.30 -4.50 -11.25
N LYS A 500 -5.52 -5.39 -11.87
CA LYS A 500 -4.75 -5.04 -13.07
C LYS A 500 -5.67 -4.55 -14.19
N PRO A 501 -5.28 -3.49 -14.91
CA PRO A 501 -6.00 -3.08 -16.08
C PRO A 501 -5.94 -4.15 -17.18
N GLY A 502 -6.99 -4.21 -17.98
CA GLY A 502 -7.19 -5.17 -19.05
C GLY A 502 -6.83 -4.63 -20.42
N MET A 503 -6.39 -5.53 -21.31
CA MET A 503 -6.38 -5.27 -22.75
C MET A 503 -7.82 -5.21 -23.29
N THR A 504 -8.69 -6.11 -22.82
CA THR A 504 -10.15 -6.03 -22.99
C THR A 504 -10.85 -5.97 -21.62
N GLY A 505 -12.15 -5.73 -21.62
CA GLY A 505 -12.91 -5.48 -20.40
C GLY A 505 -14.40 -5.32 -20.65
N PRO A 506 -15.19 -5.10 -19.57
CA PRO A 506 -16.64 -4.94 -19.64
C PRO A 506 -17.07 -3.78 -20.54
N MET A 507 -16.31 -2.68 -20.56
CA MET A 507 -16.57 -1.54 -21.44
C MET A 507 -16.38 -1.88 -22.93
N GLN A 508 -15.36 -2.68 -23.26
CA GLN A 508 -15.03 -3.05 -24.63
C GLN A 508 -16.15 -3.85 -25.32
N ILE A 509 -16.94 -4.60 -24.54
CA ILE A 509 -18.04 -5.44 -25.04
C ILE A 509 -19.43 -4.80 -24.90
N SER A 510 -19.54 -3.64 -24.24
CA SER A 510 -20.82 -3.00 -23.89
C SER A 510 -21.09 -1.66 -24.57
N GLY A 511 -20.20 -1.17 -25.44
CA GLY A 511 -20.38 0.09 -26.18
C GLY A 511 -19.09 0.89 -26.44
N ARG A 512 -17.95 0.48 -25.88
CA ARG A 512 -16.62 1.12 -26.05
C ARG A 512 -16.63 2.62 -25.78
N GLY A 513 -16.61 3.40 -26.85
CA GLY A 513 -16.51 4.85 -26.80
C GLY A 513 -17.83 5.49 -26.41
N ASP A 514 -18.98 4.91 -26.76
CA ASP A 514 -20.25 5.64 -26.75
C ASP A 514 -20.87 5.80 -25.35
N LEU A 515 -20.21 5.23 -24.34
CA LEU A 515 -20.57 5.35 -22.93
C LEU A 515 -20.04 6.65 -22.34
N SER A 516 -20.86 7.30 -21.51
CA SER A 516 -20.43 8.37 -20.60
C SER A 516 -19.39 7.86 -19.59
N PHE A 517 -18.68 8.78 -18.94
CA PHE A 517 -17.73 8.38 -17.88
C PHE A 517 -18.42 7.60 -16.75
N ALA A 518 -19.62 8.02 -16.33
CA ALA A 518 -20.37 7.37 -15.26
C ALA A 518 -20.78 5.93 -15.62
N GLU A 519 -21.29 5.72 -16.82
CA GLU A 519 -21.66 4.37 -17.30
C GLU A 519 -20.44 3.46 -17.43
N ARG A 520 -19.33 3.99 -17.97
CA ARG A 520 -18.06 3.25 -18.03
C ARG A 520 -17.61 2.81 -16.64
N LEU A 521 -17.61 3.74 -15.69
CA LEU A 521 -17.18 3.47 -14.32
C LEU A 521 -18.09 2.41 -13.68
N GLN A 522 -19.40 2.51 -13.84
CA GLN A 522 -20.35 1.56 -13.29
C GLN A 522 -20.12 0.14 -13.82
N LEU A 523 -19.87 -0.02 -15.13
CA LEU A 523 -19.55 -1.32 -15.72
C LEU A 523 -18.25 -1.93 -15.18
N GLU A 524 -17.24 -1.10 -14.97
CA GLU A 524 -15.96 -1.56 -14.42
C GLU A 524 -16.06 -1.91 -12.93
N LEU A 525 -16.81 -1.12 -12.15
CA LEU A 525 -17.08 -1.42 -10.75
C LEU A 525 -17.92 -2.69 -10.61
N ASP A 526 -18.95 -2.91 -11.43
CA ASP A 526 -19.74 -4.15 -11.43
C ASP A 526 -18.87 -5.38 -11.77
N TYR A 527 -17.95 -5.24 -12.73
CA TYR A 527 -17.01 -6.31 -13.06
C TYR A 527 -16.11 -6.67 -11.87
N ILE A 528 -15.66 -5.67 -11.11
CA ILE A 528 -14.81 -5.85 -9.93
C ILE A 528 -15.60 -6.47 -8.78
N GLU A 529 -16.78 -5.93 -8.47
CA GLU A 529 -17.62 -6.41 -7.36
C GLU A 529 -18.13 -7.84 -7.56
N HIS A 530 -18.44 -8.19 -8.80
CA HIS A 530 -18.97 -9.51 -9.16
C HIS A 530 -17.96 -10.32 -9.97
N TYR A 531 -16.67 -10.14 -9.70
CA TYR A 531 -15.61 -10.83 -10.43
C TYR A 531 -15.79 -12.36 -10.38
N SER A 532 -15.65 -13.00 -11.54
CA SER A 532 -15.51 -14.45 -11.64
C SER A 532 -14.72 -14.83 -12.88
N LEU A 533 -14.03 -15.98 -12.82
CA LEU A 533 -13.32 -16.54 -13.98
C LEU A 533 -14.26 -16.79 -15.17
N ARG A 534 -15.54 -17.08 -14.90
CA ARG A 534 -16.57 -17.23 -15.94
C ARG A 534 -16.82 -15.92 -16.68
N ARG A 535 -16.92 -14.79 -15.97
CA ARG A 535 -17.09 -13.46 -16.58
C ARG A 535 -15.87 -13.08 -17.43
N ASP A 536 -14.65 -13.41 -16.97
CA ASP A 536 -13.43 -13.21 -17.77
C ASP A 536 -13.52 -13.97 -19.11
N LEU A 537 -13.91 -15.25 -19.07
CA LEU A 537 -14.06 -16.06 -20.28
C LEU A 537 -15.17 -15.50 -21.19
N GLU A 538 -16.29 -15.07 -20.63
CA GLU A 538 -17.37 -14.43 -21.40
C GLU A 538 -16.87 -13.16 -22.10
N ILE A 539 -16.15 -12.29 -21.39
CA ILE A 539 -15.58 -11.06 -21.95
C ILE A 539 -14.61 -11.39 -23.08
N LEU A 540 -13.72 -12.37 -22.91
CA LEU A 540 -12.78 -12.80 -23.97
C LEU A 540 -13.53 -13.27 -25.21
N LEU A 541 -14.53 -14.13 -25.05
CA LEU A 541 -15.32 -14.67 -26.17
C LEU A 541 -16.11 -13.57 -26.89
N ARG A 542 -16.70 -12.63 -26.14
CA ARG A 542 -17.44 -11.48 -26.70
C ARG A 542 -16.54 -10.41 -27.31
N THR A 543 -15.24 -10.41 -26.97
CA THR A 543 -14.26 -9.48 -27.56
C THR A 543 -13.98 -9.82 -29.02
N ILE A 544 -13.94 -11.10 -29.39
CA ILE A 544 -13.66 -11.55 -30.77
C ILE A 544 -14.61 -10.90 -31.80
N PRO A 545 -15.95 -11.04 -31.70
CA PRO A 545 -16.86 -10.39 -32.63
C PRO A 545 -16.80 -8.86 -32.53
N ALA A 546 -16.55 -8.29 -31.35
CA ALA A 546 -16.44 -6.83 -31.20
C ALA A 546 -15.26 -6.24 -31.99
N ILE A 547 -14.13 -6.96 -32.08
CA ILE A 547 -12.99 -6.56 -32.92
C ILE A 547 -13.32 -6.71 -34.40
N LEU A 548 -13.98 -7.81 -34.80
CA LEU A 548 -14.30 -8.10 -36.20
C LEU A 548 -15.30 -7.11 -36.82
N HIS A 549 -16.29 -6.66 -36.05
CA HIS A 549 -17.31 -5.72 -36.55
C HIS A 549 -16.85 -4.25 -36.56
N GLY A 550 -15.74 -3.90 -35.88
CA GLY A 550 -15.20 -2.53 -35.85
C GLY A 550 -16.09 -1.48 -35.18
N ASN A 551 -17.16 -1.88 -34.49
CA ASN A 551 -18.11 -0.96 -33.85
C ASN A 551 -17.43 -0.10 -32.77
N GLY A 552 -17.56 1.23 -32.87
CA GLY A 552 -17.09 2.18 -31.85
C GLY A 552 -15.61 2.57 -31.90
N ALA A 553 -14.86 2.20 -32.95
CA ALA A 553 -13.49 2.67 -33.20
C ALA A 553 -13.47 3.67 -34.36
N HIS A 554 -13.70 4.95 -34.06
CA HIS A 554 -13.60 6.07 -35.01
C HIS A 554 -12.39 6.96 -34.70
#